data_AF-A0A1I8M7I1-F1
#
_entry.id   AF-A0A1I8M7I1-F1
#
_cell.length_a   1.000
_cell.length_b   1.000
_cell.length_c   1.000
_cell.angle_alpha   90.00
_cell.angle_beta   90.00
_cell.angle_gamma   90.00
#
_symmetry.space_group_name_H-M   'P 1'
#
loop_
_entity.id
_entity.type
_entity.pdbx_description
1 polymer ?
#
loop_
_entity_poly.entity_id
_entity_poly.type
_entity_poly.pdbx_seq_one_letter_code
_entity_poly.pdbx_strand_id
1 'polypeptide(L)' 'MSIINNLKQFSTSSTGMMAIGIFSTLILSVSYRVFMKPKLDRNRRQEAELVADYIFQHEVQK' A
#
# COMPACT_ATOMS: atom_id res chain seq x y z
N MET A 1 24.34 31.34 -5.93
CA MET A 1 23.18 30.97 -5.08
C MET A 1 23.09 29.44 -5.08
N SER A 2 23.29 28.78 -3.93
CA SER A 2 23.47 27.32 -3.85
C SER A 2 22.15 26.56 -4.08
N ILE A 3 22.23 25.41 -4.76
CA ILE A 3 21.11 24.47 -5.01
C ILE A 3 20.35 24.12 -3.72
N ILE A 4 21.07 24.03 -2.60
CA ILE A 4 20.53 23.72 -1.28
C ILE A 4 19.56 24.81 -0.78
N ASN A 5 19.83 26.08 -1.10
CA ASN A 5 18.98 27.20 -0.69
C ASN A 5 17.68 27.23 -1.49
N ASN A 6 17.75 26.90 -2.78
CA ASN A 6 16.57 26.78 -3.64
C ASN A 6 15.70 25.58 -3.22
N LEU A 7 16.30 24.45 -2.82
CA LEU A 7 15.55 23.30 -2.29
C LEU A 7 14.83 23.64 -0.98
N LYS A 8 15.51 24.32 -0.05
CA LYS A 8 14.89 24.78 1.20
C LYS A 8 13.71 25.71 0.92
N GLN A 9 13.90 26.69 0.03
CA GLN A 9 12.85 27.65 -0.31
C GLN A 9 11.66 26.98 -1.02
N PHE A 10 11.94 25.98 -1.86
CA PHE A 10 10.91 25.16 -2.51
C PHE A 10 10.11 24.34 -1.48
N SER A 11 10.78 23.68 -0.52
CA SER A 11 10.11 22.92 0.54
C SER A 11 9.24 23.77 1.47
N THR A 12 9.47 25.08 1.54
CA THR A 12 8.63 26.02 2.30
C THR A 12 7.59 26.74 1.45
N SER A 13 7.64 26.59 0.12
CA SER A 13 6.66 27.17 -0.79
C SER A 13 5.39 26.31 -0.84
N SER A 14 4.23 26.94 -1.03
CA SER A 14 2.94 26.24 -1.16
C SER A 14 2.97 25.17 -2.26
N THR A 15 3.54 25.50 -3.43
CA THR A 15 3.70 24.57 -4.55
C THR A 15 4.61 23.39 -4.21
N GLY A 16 5.72 23.63 -3.50
CA GLY A 16 6.63 22.55 -3.11
C GLY A 16 6.05 21.64 -2.04
N MET A 17 5.31 22.18 -1.07
CA MET A 17 4.58 21.38 -0.08
C MET A 17 3.52 20.49 -0.75
N MET A 18 2.78 21.04 -1.71
CA MET A 18 1.80 20.27 -2.50
C MET A 18 2.48 19.15 -3.29
N ALA A 19 3.59 19.45 -3.97
CA ALA A 19 4.35 18.45 -4.71
C ALA A 19 4.84 17.32 -3.79
N ILE A 20 5.41 17.67 -2.62
CA ILE A 20 5.83 16.69 -1.61
C ILE A 20 4.66 15.80 -1.18
N GLY A 21 3.47 16.37 -0.94
CA GLY A 21 2.28 15.60 -0.59
C GLY A 21 1.82 14.65 -1.70
N ILE A 22 1.84 15.09 -2.96
CA ILE A 22 1.49 14.26 -4.12
C ILE A 22 2.49 13.10 -4.25
N PHE A 23 3.80 13.40 -4.22
CA PHE A 23 4.84 12.40 -4.38
C PHE A 23 4.88 11.41 -3.21
N SER A 24 4.66 11.85 -1.98
CA SER A 24 4.60 10.95 -0.83
C SER A 24 3.43 9.96 -0.95
N THR A 25 2.26 10.45 -1.35
CA THR A 25 1.07 9.61 -1.57
C THR A 25 1.29 8.60 -2.71
N LEU A 26 1.93 9.03 -3.80
CA LEU A 26 2.30 8.15 -4.91
C LEU A 26 3.27 7.06 -4.46
N ILE A 27 4.33 7.41 -3.73
CA ILE A 27 5.31 6.43 -3.24
C ILE A 27 4.64 5.40 -2.33
N LEU A 28 3.78 5.85 -1.40
CA LEU A 28 3.06 4.96 -0.49
C LEU A 28 2.11 4.03 -1.25
N SER A 29 1.32 4.56 -2.19
CA SER A 29 0.36 3.77 -2.97
C SER A 29 1.03 2.73 -3.85
N VAL A 30 2.12 3.08 -4.53
CA VAL A 30 2.90 2.14 -5.35
C VAL A 30 3.55 1.09 -4.46
N SER A 31 4.15 1.49 -3.34
CA SER A 31 4.77 0.55 -2.39
C SER A 31 3.75 -0.44 -1.84
N TYR A 32 2.56 0.03 -1.46
CA TYR A 32 1.47 -0.84 -1.03
C TYR A 32 1.06 -1.82 -2.13
N ARG A 33 0.88 -1.33 -3.36
CA ARG A 33 0.43 -2.16 -4.50
C ARG A 33 1.45 -3.21 -4.90
N VAL A 34 2.75 -2.90 -4.86
CA VAL A 34 3.82 -3.79 -5.32
C VAL A 34 4.25 -4.77 -4.23
N PHE A 35 4.40 -4.32 -2.98
CA PHE A 35 4.96 -5.15 -1.92
C PHE A 35 3.90 -5.76 -1.01
N MET A 36 2.88 -4.99 -0.61
CA MET A 36 1.92 -5.43 0.41
C MET A 36 0.75 -6.19 -0.18
N LYS A 37 0.16 -5.66 -1.26
CA LYS A 37 -1.05 -6.23 -1.88
C LYS A 37 -0.88 -7.71 -2.29
N PRO A 38 0.22 -8.15 -2.94
CA PRO A 38 0.35 -9.55 -3.34
C PRO A 38 0.37 -10.52 -2.15
N LYS A 39 0.99 -10.11 -1.04
CA LYS A 39 1.05 -10.91 0.19
C LYS A 39 -0.33 -10.98 0.84
N LEU A 40 -1.01 -9.85 0.96
CA LEU A 40 -2.38 -9.78 1.50
C LEU A 40 -3.36 -10.61 0.67
N ASP A 41 -3.29 -10.52 -0.66
CA ASP A 41 -4.17 -11.28 -1.55
C ASP A 41 -3.90 -12.80 -1.45
N ARG A 42 -2.64 -13.21 -1.28
CA ARG A 42 -2.29 -14.62 -1.01
C ARG A 42 -2.88 -15.11 0.31
N ASN A 43 -2.72 -14.34 1.38
CA ASN A 43 -3.26 -14.71 2.69
C ASN A 43 -4.78 -14.83 2.66
N ARG A 44 -5.48 -13.88 2.02
CA ARG A 44 -6.95 -13.92 1.88
C ARG A 44 -7.43 -15.15 1.11
N ARG A 45 -6.69 -15.60 0.10
CA ARG A 45 -7.00 -16.84 -0.63
C ARG A 45 -6.86 -18.05 0.28
N GLN A 46 -5.77 -18.13 1.03
CA GLN A 46 -5.55 -19.23 1.99
C GLN A 46 -6.62 -19.27 3.07
N GLU A 47 -7.00 -18.11 3.62
CA GLU A 47 -8.10 -18.01 4.60
C GLU A 47 -9.43 -18.48 4.00
N ALA A 48 -9.73 -18.09 2.75
CA ALA A 48 -10.94 -18.54 2.06
C ALA A 48 -10.95 -20.05 1.78
N GLU A 49 -9.81 -20.62 1.38
CA GLU A 49 -9.65 -22.07 1.18
C GLU A 49 -9.87 -22.84 2.48
N LEU A 50 -9.25 -22.41 3.60
CA LEU A 50 -9.43 -23.03 4.91
C LEU A 50 -10.88 -22.99 5.40
N VAL A 51 -11.57 -21.88 5.18
CA VAL A 51 -12.99 -21.74 5.54
C VAL A 51 -13.86 -22.64 4.67
N ALA A 52 -13.58 -22.74 3.37
CA ALA A 52 -14.30 -23.64 2.48
C ALA A 52 -14.13 -25.11 2.91
N ASP A 53 -12.90 -25.54 3.19
CA ASP A 53 -12.61 -26.90 3.66
C ASP A 53 -13.35 -27.23 4.96
N TYR A 54 -13.40 -26.29 5.91
CA TYR A 54 -14.17 -26.44 7.14
C TYR A 54 -15.65 -26.67 6.88
N ILE A 55 -16.26 -25.89 5.96
CA ILE A 55 -17.68 -26.01 5.60
C ILE A 55 -17.94 -27.38 4.95
N PHE A 56 -17.13 -27.78 3.97
CA PHE A 56 -17.31 -29.06 3.29
C PHE A 56 -17.15 -30.25 4.24
N GLN A 57 -16.20 -30.21 5.17
CA GLN A 57 -16.05 -31.26 6.18
C GLN A 57 -17.26 -31.34 7.11
N HIS A 58 -17.83 -30.19 7.49
CA HIS A 58 -19.06 -30.15 8.31
C HIS A 58 -20.27 -30.69 7.56
N GLU A 59 -20.39 -30.43 6.27
CA GLU A 59 -21.49 -30.94 5.44
C GLU A 59 -21.37 -32.44 5.17
N VAL A 60 -20.15 -32.97 5.02
CA VAL A 60 -19.90 -34.42 4.83
C VAL A 60 -20.10 -35.21 6.12
N GLN A 61 -19.88 -34.60 7.29
CA GLN A 61 -20.08 -35.25 8.59
C GLN A 61 -21.54 -35.22 9.09
N LYS A 62 -22.46 -34.63 8.32
CA LYS A 62 -23.89 -34.50 8.67
C LYS A 62 -24.74 -35.50 7.90
#